data_AF-A0A963HDA4-F1
#
_entry.id   AF-A0A963HDA4-F1
#
_cell.length_a   1.000
_cell.length_b   1.000
_cell.length_c   1.000
_cell.angle_alpha   90.00
_cell.angle_beta   90.00
_cell.angle_gamma   90.00
#
_symmetry.space_group_name_H-M   'P 1'
#
loop_
_entity.id
_entity.type
_entity.pdbx_description
1 polymer ?
#
loop_
_entity_poly.entity_id
_entity_poly.type
_entity_poly.pdbx_seq_one_letter_code
_entity_poly.pdbx_strand_id
1 'polypeptide(L)'
;GARLAQGPVRFVLGGSGHVAGTVNPPAARRYDYWTNESLPELADEFLSGATRHPGSWWTDWLQWLLAQPEGNTLVAARQPGDHALQVIEDAPGSYAARRGEQAGVR
;
A
#
# COMPACT_ATOMS: atom_id res chain seq x y z
N GLY A 1 -12.23 -10.69 8.83
CA GLY A 1 -11.02 -10.26 8.11
C GLY A 1 -10.21 -9.30 8.95
N ALA A 2 -10.46 -7.98 8.84
CA ALA A 2 -9.68 -6.94 9.54
C ALA A 2 -9.59 -7.13 11.07
N ARG A 3 -10.67 -7.63 11.70
CA ARG A 3 -10.73 -7.91 13.15
C ARG A 3 -9.81 -9.04 13.65
N LEU A 4 -9.18 -9.80 12.75
CA LEU A 4 -8.24 -10.86 13.12
C LEU A 4 -6.83 -10.32 13.38
N ALA A 5 -6.51 -9.12 12.87
CA ALA A 5 -5.24 -8.46 13.14
C ALA A 5 -5.20 -7.94 14.58
N GLN A 6 -4.03 -8.03 15.21
CA GLN A 6 -3.80 -7.54 16.57
C GLN A 6 -3.20 -6.13 16.55
N GLY A 7 -3.45 -5.34 17.60
CA GLY A 7 -3.03 -3.95 17.71
C GLY A 7 -4.03 -2.95 17.11
N PRO A 8 -3.65 -1.66 16.95
CA PRO A 8 -4.49 -0.67 16.29
C PRO A 8 -4.70 -1.02 14.81
N VAL A 9 -5.94 -1.29 14.41
CA VAL A 9 -6.30 -1.66 13.05
C VAL A 9 -7.08 -0.53 12.38
N ARG A 10 -6.67 -0.15 11.17
CA ARG A 10 -7.42 0.72 10.26
C ARG A 10 -7.77 -0.06 9.01
N PHE A 11 -9.05 -0.11 8.64
CA PHE A 11 -9.49 -0.71 7.39
C PHE A 11 -9.90 0.40 6.40
N VAL A 12 -9.37 0.32 5.18
CA VAL A 12 -9.68 1.23 4.08
C VAL A 12 -10.14 0.39 2.90
N LEU A 13 -11.29 0.74 2.33
CA LEU A 13 -11.82 0.09 1.14
C LEU A 13 -11.50 0.96 -0.07
N GLY A 14 -10.62 0.49 -0.96
CA GLY A 14 -10.38 1.14 -2.25
C GLY A 14 -11.47 0.82 -3.26
N GLY A 15 -11.84 1.79 -4.09
CA GLY A 15 -12.71 1.55 -5.24
C GLY A 15 -11.99 0.83 -6.40
N SER A 16 -12.77 0.25 -7.32
CA SER A 16 -12.31 -0.55 -8.46
C SER A 16 -11.85 -1.98 -8.10
N GLY A 17 -11.36 -2.71 -9.11
CA GLY A 17 -10.94 -4.11 -8.99
C GLY A 17 -9.51 -4.28 -8.46
N HIS A 18 -9.08 -5.53 -8.29
CA HIS A 18 -7.82 -5.90 -7.61
C HIS A 18 -6.60 -5.04 -8.02
N VAL A 19 -6.28 -4.95 -9.31
CA VAL A 19 -5.11 -4.17 -9.77
C VAL A 19 -5.41 -2.66 -9.76
N ALA A 20 -6.52 -2.25 -10.38
CA ALA A 20 -6.83 -0.83 -10.58
C ALA A 20 -7.14 -0.07 -9.27
N GLY A 21 -7.69 -0.75 -8.27
CA GLY A 21 -7.92 -0.19 -6.94
C GLY A 21 -6.67 -0.17 -6.07
N THR A 22 -5.81 -1.19 -6.17
CA THR A 22 -4.55 -1.26 -5.42
C THR A 22 -3.53 -0.24 -5.94
N VAL A 23 -3.34 -0.20 -7.27
CA VAL A 23 -2.39 0.70 -7.94
C VAL A 23 -3.13 1.93 -8.44
N ASN A 24 -3.47 2.83 -7.52
CA ASN A 24 -4.16 4.08 -7.82
C ASN A 24 -3.30 5.29 -7.41
N PRO A 25 -2.38 5.77 -8.27
CA PRO A 25 -1.55 6.92 -7.91
C PRO A 25 -2.39 8.20 -7.75
N PRO A 26 -2.15 9.04 -6.70
CA PRO A 26 -2.93 10.26 -6.45
C PRO A 26 -3.02 11.21 -7.65
N ALA A 27 -1.96 11.29 -8.45
CA ALA A 27 -1.91 12.12 -9.65
C ALA A 27 -2.95 11.73 -10.71
N ALA A 28 -3.41 10.46 -10.73
CA ALA A 28 -4.42 10.01 -11.66
C ALA A 28 -5.83 10.54 -11.34
N ARG A 29 -6.09 10.98 -10.10
CA ARG A 29 -7.38 11.53 -9.63
C ARG A 29 -8.58 10.65 -10.03
N ARG A 30 -8.41 9.33 -9.94
CA ARG A 30 -9.43 8.32 -10.28
C ARG A 30 -9.91 7.61 -9.03
N TYR A 31 -11.13 7.07 -9.15
CA TYR A 31 -11.81 6.28 -8.14
C TYR A 31 -12.05 7.05 -6.83
N ASP A 32 -12.55 6.32 -5.84
CA ASP A 32 -12.80 6.76 -4.49
C ASP A 32 -12.26 5.72 -3.52
N TYR A 33 -12.24 6.06 -2.24
CA TYR A 33 -12.03 5.12 -1.16
C TYR A 33 -12.99 5.40 -0.01
N TRP A 34 -13.18 4.41 0.87
CA TRP A 34 -14.08 4.47 2.00
C TRP A 34 -13.34 4.18 3.29
N THR A 35 -13.63 4.98 4.31
CA THR A 35 -13.08 4.82 5.66
C THR A 35 -14.21 4.78 6.67
N ASN A 36 -14.07 3.95 7.71
CA ASN A 36 -14.95 3.95 8.87
C ASN A 36 -14.08 3.81 10.11
N GLU A 37 -14.37 4.57 11.16
CA GLU A 37 -13.69 4.44 12.46
C GLU A 37 -14.07 3.14 13.18
N SER A 38 -15.27 2.63 12.89
CA SER A 38 -15.75 1.36 13.41
C SER A 38 -15.36 0.20 12.50
N LEU A 39 -15.10 -0.96 13.12
CA LEU A 39 -14.91 -2.24 12.43
C LEU A 39 -16.04 -3.20 12.84
N PRO A 40 -17.26 -3.04 12.29
CA PRO A 40 -18.37 -3.93 12.58
C PRO A 40 -18.08 -5.37 12.14
N GLU A 41 -18.95 -6.30 12.51
CA GLU A 41 -18.80 -7.71 12.13
C GLU A 41 -19.04 -7.94 10.65
N LEU A 42 -20.05 -7.27 10.09
CA LEU A 42 -20.46 -7.43 8.71
C LEU A 42 -19.82 -6.37 7.81
N ALA A 43 -19.39 -6.79 6.62
CA ALA A 43 -18.80 -5.89 5.63
C ALA A 43 -19.80 -4.84 5.13
N ASP A 44 -21.07 -5.22 4.97
CA ASP A 44 -22.13 -4.31 4.52
C ASP A 44 -22.40 -3.21 5.54
N GLU A 45 -22.28 -3.51 6.84
CA GLU A 45 -22.37 -2.53 7.92
C GLU A 45 -21.18 -1.55 7.89
N PHE A 46 -19.98 -2.05 7.60
CA PHE A 46 -18.80 -1.19 7.42
C PHE A 46 -19.05 -0.17 6.31
N LEU A 47 -19.48 -0.65 5.13
CA LEU A 47 -19.71 0.21 3.96
C LEU A 47 -20.86 1.19 4.18
N SER A 48 -21.95 0.74 4.79
CA SER A 48 -23.12 1.59 5.07
C SER A 48 -22.81 2.75 6.03
N GLY A 49 -21.90 2.53 6.98
CA GLY A 49 -21.42 3.57 7.89
C GLY A 49 -20.15 4.31 7.43
N ALA A 50 -19.59 3.95 6.27
CA ALA A 50 -18.31 4.51 5.83
C ALA A 50 -18.47 5.89 5.19
N THR A 51 -17.46 6.73 5.38
CA THR A 51 -17.31 7.99 4.65
C THR A 51 -16.61 7.74 3.32
N ARG A 52 -17.22 8.19 2.22
CA ARG A 52 -16.62 8.17 0.87
C ARG A 52 -15.69 9.37 0.68
N HIS A 53 -14.49 9.11 0.19
CA HIS A 53 -13.48 10.10 -0.13
C HIS A 53 -13.09 10.00 -1.61
N PRO A 54 -13.09 11.11 -2.36
CA PRO A 54 -12.67 11.08 -3.75
C PRO A 54 -11.16 10.89 -3.88
N GLY A 55 -10.75 10.14 -4.91
CA GLY A 55 -9.34 9.96 -5.27
C GLY A 55 -8.68 8.72 -4.68
N SER A 56 -7.36 8.80 -4.48
CA SER A 56 -6.54 7.67 -4.08
C SER A 56 -6.49 7.46 -2.56
N TRP A 57 -6.65 6.21 -2.14
CA TRP A 57 -6.43 5.81 -0.74
C TRP A 57 -4.98 5.97 -0.27
N TRP A 58 -4.01 6.13 -1.19
CA TRP A 58 -2.59 6.32 -0.83
C TRP A 58 -2.37 7.56 0.04
N THR A 59 -3.19 8.61 -0.13
CA THR A 59 -3.06 9.83 0.69
C THR A 59 -3.50 9.59 2.13
N ASP A 60 -4.57 8.81 2.34
CA ASP A 60 -5.01 8.39 3.67
C ASP A 60 -3.95 7.54 4.35
N TRP A 61 -3.40 6.58 3.62
CA TRP A 61 -2.33 5.72 4.13
C TRP A 61 -1.07 6.51 4.48
N LEU A 62 -0.65 7.45 3.63
CA LEU A 62 0.50 8.33 3.93
C LEU A 62 0.26 9.16 5.20
N GLN A 63 -0.94 9.74 5.36
CA GLN A 63 -1.28 10.48 6.57
C GLN A 63 -1.24 9.59 7.82
N TRP A 64 -1.78 8.38 7.73
CA TRP A 64 -1.73 7.40 8.82
C TRP A 64 -0.28 7.02 9.17
N LEU A 65 0.57 6.80 8.16
CA LEU A 65 1.98 6.47 8.34
C LEU A 65 2.75 7.61 9.02
N LEU A 66 2.57 8.85 8.55
CA LEU A 66 3.24 10.03 9.11
C LEU A 66 2.81 10.35 10.55
N ALA A 67 1.61 9.90 10.96
CA ALA A 67 1.12 10.04 12.32
C ALA A 67 1.65 8.98 13.29
N GLN A 68 2.35 7.94 12.80
CA GLN A 68 3.00 6.95 13.66
C GLN A 68 4.18 7.58 14.43
N PRO A 69 4.62 6.99 15.55
CA PRO A 69 5.82 7.42 16.24
C PRO A 69 7.01 7.52 15.28
N GLU A 70 7.69 8.66 15.28
CA GLU A 70 8.81 8.99 14.37
C GLU A 70 8.46 8.97 12.87
N GLY A 71 7.18 8.86 12.50
CA GLY A 71 6.73 8.74 11.11
C GLY A 71 7.06 9.95 10.23
N ASN A 72 7.29 11.11 10.84
CA ASN A 72 7.73 12.34 10.16
C ASN A 72 9.19 12.72 10.45
N THR A 73 9.94 11.89 11.18
CA THR A 73 11.34 12.14 11.48
C THR A 73 12.20 11.79 10.27
N LEU A 74 12.79 12.81 9.64
CA LEU A 74 13.69 12.60 8.52
C LEU A 74 15.12 12.32 9.02
N VAL A 75 15.75 11.34 8.39
CA VAL A 75 17.19 11.04 8.56
C VAL A 75 17.92 11.26 7.24
N ALA A 76 19.24 11.43 7.30
CA ALA A 76 20.05 11.49 6.09
C ALA A 76 19.86 10.22 5.25
N ALA A 77 19.76 10.39 3.93
CA ALA A 77 19.67 9.27 3.02
C ALA A 77 20.92 8.38 3.14
N ARG A 78 20.71 7.09 3.39
CA ARG A 78 21.78 6.09 3.43
C ARG A 78 22.36 5.92 2.03
N GLN A 79 23.68 5.88 1.87
CA GLN A 79 24.27 5.58 0.57
C GLN A 79 24.31 4.06 0.38
N PRO A 80 23.80 3.51 -0.74
CA PRO A 80 24.01 2.11 -1.08
C PRO A 80 25.51 1.81 -1.10
N GLY A 81 25.93 0.75 -0.40
CA GLY A 81 27.35 0.42 -0.25
C GLY A 81 27.99 0.89 1.07
N ASP A 82 27.29 1.70 1.87
CA ASP A 82 27.78 2.08 3.19
C ASP A 82 27.86 0.87 4.14
N HIS A 83 28.84 0.89 5.04
CA HIS A 83 29.13 -0.15 6.04
C HIS A 83 29.55 -1.50 5.43
N ALA A 84 28.99 -2.62 5.92
CA ALA A 84 29.45 -3.97 5.60
C ALA A 84 28.80 -4.56 4.33
N LEU A 85 27.83 -3.88 3.72
CA LEU A 85 27.06 -4.38 2.59
C LEU A 85 27.53 -3.72 1.30
N GLN A 86 28.18 -4.49 0.44
CA GLN A 86 28.64 -4.01 -0.86
C GLN A 86 27.49 -3.88 -1.86
N VAL A 87 27.60 -2.89 -2.76
CA VAL A 87 26.72 -2.79 -3.93
C VAL A 87 27.01 -3.96 -4.86
N ILE A 88 25.95 -4.65 -5.29
CA ILE A 88 26.05 -5.82 -6.17
C ILE A 88 25.70 -5.43 -7.61
N GLU A 89 24.57 -4.72 -7.80
CA GLU A 89 24.09 -4.25 -9.11
C GLU A 89 23.08 -3.10 -8.93
N ASP A 90 22.79 -2.38 -10.02
CA ASP A 90 21.75 -1.36 -10.04
C ASP A 90 20.33 -1.96 -9.97
N ALA A 91 19.39 -1.25 -9.35
CA ALA A 91 17.97 -1.58 -9.42
C ALA A 91 17.48 -1.56 -10.89
N PRO A 92 16.55 -2.44 -11.30
CA PRO A 92 15.73 -3.34 -10.48
C PRO A 92 16.39 -4.70 -10.16
N GLY A 93 17.66 -4.88 -10.53
CA GLY A 93 18.39 -6.13 -10.32
C GLY A 93 18.06 -7.23 -11.34
N SER A 94 18.99 -8.16 -11.46
CA SER A 94 18.96 -9.29 -12.39
C SER A 94 17.76 -10.20 -12.17
N TYR A 95 17.29 -10.37 -10.93
CA TYR A 95 16.19 -11.29 -10.61
C TYR A 95 14.85 -10.80 -11.18
N ALA A 96 14.56 -9.50 -11.09
CA ALA A 96 13.36 -8.91 -11.67
C ALA A 96 13.40 -8.89 -13.22
N ALA A 97 14.61 -8.84 -13.79
CA ALA A 97 14.82 -8.83 -15.24
C ALA A 97 14.78 -10.23 -15.89
N ARG A 98 14.79 -11.30 -15.10
CA ARG A 98 14.69 -12.66 -15.64
C ARG A 98 13.34 -12.88 -16.28
N ARG A 99 13.35 -13.31 -17.54
CA ARG A 99 12.15 -13.86 -18.19
C ARG A 99 11.88 -15.25 -17.62
N GLY A 100 10.62 -15.54 -17.30
CA GLY A 100 10.20 -16.90 -16.97
C GLY A 100 10.47 -17.83 -18.14
N GLU A 101 11.01 -19.03 -17.87
CA GLU A 101 11.08 -20.08 -18.88
C GLU A 101 9.66 -20.40 -19.35
N GLN A 102 9.38 -20.15 -20.63
CA GLN A 102 8.21 -20.72 -21.26
C GLN A 102 8.51 -22.22 -21.43
N ALA A 103 7.81 -23.06 -20.67
CA ALA A 103 7.79 -24.49 -20.94
C ALA A 103 7.37 -24.65 -22.41
N GLY A 104 8.33 -25.05 -23.25
CA GLY A 104 8.11 -25.22 -24.67
C GLY A 104 6.96 -26.19 -24.89
N VAL A 105 5.83 -25.68 -25.36
CA VAL A 105 4.80 -26.50 -25.98
C VAL A 105 5.43 -27.00 -27.28
N ARG A 106 5.87 -28.25 -27.27
CA ARG A 106 6.03 -29.04 -28.49
C ARG A 106 4.66 -29.55 -28.94
#